data_AF-A0A481YFH0-F1
#
_entry.id   AF-A0A481YFH0-F1
#
_cell.length_a   1.000
_cell.length_b   1.000
_cell.length_c   1.000
_cell.angle_alpha   90.00
_cell.angle_beta   90.00
_cell.angle_gamma   90.00
#
_symmetry.space_group_name_H-M   'P 1'
#
loop_
_entity.id
_entity.type
_entity.pdbx_description
1 polymer ?
#
loop_
_entity_poly.entity_id
_entity_poly.type
_entity_poly.pdbx_seq_one_letter_code
_entity_poly.pdbx_strand_id
1 'polypeptide(L)'
;MKKSILAVCMLVLLSLLSCDINALNEMLNKAREKYLEESKKVKGLNSKDGNQEGEEEQADVVEQHMEEGVKEVVQAVPVDMNNEEIPVILSSPYYPNQEEIKIKEEDLVPSTNEEKEAQKEIEKAERVFKDSEFVKLTEEQLRGLKSEYEQLESSFYSTLSEFRNKIGSYPRDNRRKRQEVTRFQRELNDRRFNVERLIIQVDSGLDELGSAELFFNKAKGTLKEGITERLRNKRRNYWSRKVDSDLIARQALREAENALSQLESSSIKLIEAMGIKKEIEALIEEARSVLENLER
;
A
#
# COMPACT_ATOMS: atom_id res chain seq x y z
N MET A 1 15.97 3.16 -4.42
CA MET A 1 15.38 2.60 -3.18
C MET A 1 16.39 1.74 -2.44
N LYS A 2 16.60 1.97 -1.14
CA LYS A 2 17.45 1.10 -0.31
C LYS A 2 16.65 -0.18 -0.01
N LYS A 3 16.99 -1.29 -0.68
CA LYS A 3 16.43 -2.64 -0.45
C LYS A 3 16.31 -3.03 1.04
N SER A 4 17.05 -2.37 1.92
CA SER A 4 17.02 -2.59 3.36
C SER A 4 15.73 -2.15 4.04
N ILE A 5 15.01 -1.11 3.58
CA ILE A 5 13.86 -0.57 4.33
C ILE A 5 12.67 -1.53 4.21
N LEU A 6 12.24 -1.82 2.99
CA LEU A 6 11.18 -2.79 2.74
C LEU A 6 11.49 -4.16 3.37
N ALA A 7 12.71 -4.68 3.20
CA ALA A 7 13.10 -5.96 3.81
C ALA A 7 13.06 -5.93 5.35
N VAL A 8 13.42 -4.81 5.98
CA VAL A 8 13.31 -4.63 7.43
C VAL A 8 11.85 -4.53 7.86
N CYS A 9 11.01 -3.79 7.13
CA CYS A 9 9.57 -3.74 7.38
C CYS A 9 8.94 -5.14 7.31
N MET A 10 9.25 -5.92 6.28
CA MET A 10 8.73 -7.29 6.14
C MET A 10 9.20 -8.21 7.26
N LEU A 11 10.48 -8.13 7.67
CA LEU A 11 11.00 -8.92 8.80
C LEU A 11 10.36 -8.54 10.13
N VAL A 12 10.12 -7.24 10.37
CA VAL A 12 9.42 -6.75 11.56
C VAL A 12 7.98 -7.26 11.58
N LEU A 13 7.30 -7.25 10.44
CA LEU A 13 5.91 -7.72 10.29
C LEU A 13 5.77 -9.22 10.53
N LEU A 14 6.64 -10.04 9.92
CA LEU A 14 6.74 -11.49 10.15
C LEU A 14 6.88 -11.84 11.64
N SER A 15 7.65 -11.03 12.37
CA SER A 15 7.89 -11.24 13.81
C SER A 15 6.71 -10.76 14.68
N LEU A 16 5.96 -9.76 14.21
CA LEU A 16 4.80 -9.23 14.92
C LEU A 16 3.55 -10.09 14.71
N LEU A 17 3.35 -10.63 13.49
CA LEU A 17 2.23 -11.53 13.16
C LEU A 17 2.39 -12.92 13.79
N SER A 18 3.61 -13.40 13.97
CA SER A 18 3.90 -14.66 14.66
C SER A 18 3.80 -14.59 16.19
N CYS A 19 3.53 -13.41 16.77
CA CYS A 19 3.60 -13.15 18.21
C CYS A 19 4.94 -13.53 18.87
N ASP A 20 6.02 -13.72 18.08
CA ASP A 20 7.34 -14.06 18.60
C ASP A 20 8.16 -12.78 18.89
N ILE A 21 7.82 -12.16 20.02
CA ILE A 21 8.45 -10.92 20.52
C ILE A 21 9.97 -11.12 20.74
N ASN A 22 10.40 -12.34 21.04
CA ASN A 22 11.81 -12.65 21.25
C ASN A 22 12.59 -12.62 19.93
N ALA A 23 12.03 -13.16 18.84
CA ALA A 23 12.62 -13.07 17.51
C ALA A 23 12.73 -11.61 17.03
N LEU A 24 11.70 -10.78 17.30
CA LEU A 24 11.71 -9.35 16.98
C LEU A 24 12.85 -8.61 17.71
N ASN A 25 12.96 -8.80 19.03
CA ASN A 25 13.97 -8.12 19.86
C ASN A 25 15.39 -8.54 19.50
N GLU A 26 15.63 -9.82 19.19
CA GLU A 26 16.93 -10.31 18.79
C GLU A 26 17.38 -9.72 17.44
N MET A 27 16.46 -9.59 16.48
CA MET A 27 16.75 -8.94 15.20
C MET A 27 16.99 -7.44 15.33
N LEU A 28 16.23 -6.74 16.17
CA LEU A 28 16.39 -5.30 16.39
C LEU A 28 17.74 -4.99 17.06
N ASN A 29 18.18 -5.85 17.97
CA ASN A 29 19.51 -5.77 18.57
C ASN A 29 20.62 -6.06 17.56
N LYS A 30 20.49 -7.10 16.73
CA LYS A 30 21.44 -7.39 15.62
C LYS A 30 21.52 -6.27 14.59
N ALA A 31 20.39 -5.64 14.26
CA ALA A 31 20.35 -4.50 13.35
C ALA A 31 21.02 -3.26 13.96
N ARG A 32 20.80 -2.98 15.24
CA ARG A 32 21.50 -1.91 16.00
C ARG A 32 23.00 -2.15 16.07
N GLU A 33 23.44 -3.39 16.31
CA GLU A 33 24.86 -3.76 16.33
C GLU A 33 25.52 -3.54 14.96
N LYS A 34 24.87 -3.98 13.86
CA LYS A 34 25.38 -3.74 12.51
C LYS A 34 25.46 -2.25 12.17
N TYR A 35 24.46 -1.45 12.55
CA TYR A 35 24.49 0.01 12.33
C TYR A 35 25.60 0.70 13.15
N LEU A 36 25.86 0.22 14.37
CA LEU A 36 26.97 0.68 15.21
C LEU A 36 28.34 0.29 14.65
N GLU A 37 28.49 -0.89 14.05
CA GLU A 37 29.70 -1.30 13.35
C GLU A 37 29.92 -0.48 12.06
N GLU A 38 28.86 -0.22 11.30
CA GLU A 38 28.92 0.51 10.04
C GLU A 38 29.21 2.01 10.28
N SER A 39 28.62 2.61 11.32
CA SER A 39 28.93 3.99 11.74
C SER A 39 30.35 4.14 12.34
N LYS A 40 30.90 3.09 12.98
CA LYS A 40 32.32 3.05 13.38
C LYS A 40 33.26 2.98 12.17
N LYS A 41 32.88 2.27 11.10
CA LYS A 41 33.64 2.26 9.83
C LYS A 41 33.62 3.63 9.13
N VAL A 42 32.51 4.36 9.19
CA VAL A 42 32.39 5.71 8.57
C VAL A 42 33.21 6.76 9.33
N LYS A 43 33.38 6.64 10.66
CA LYS A 43 34.28 7.53 11.43
C LYS A 43 35.77 7.42 11.04
N GLY A 44 36.18 6.36 10.34
CA GLY A 44 37.55 6.20 9.86
C GLY A 44 37.89 6.93 8.56
N LEU A 45 36.93 7.60 7.91
CA LEU A 45 37.11 8.12 6.55
C LEU A 45 36.87 9.63 6.36
N ASN A 46 36.53 10.39 7.41
CA ASN A 46 36.27 11.82 7.27
C ASN A 46 37.42 12.67 7.83
N SER A 47 38.40 12.96 6.97
CA SER A 47 39.11 14.24 7.01
C SER A 47 39.39 14.71 5.58
N LYS A 48 38.50 15.54 5.04
CA LYS A 48 38.87 16.58 4.08
C LYS A 48 37.77 17.64 4.01
N ASP A 49 38.11 18.80 4.53
CA ASP A 49 37.41 20.07 4.38
C ASP A 49 37.24 20.46 2.90
N GLY A 50 36.14 21.18 2.63
CA GLY A 50 35.90 21.89 1.38
C GLY A 50 34.52 22.56 1.37
N ASN A 51 34.48 23.83 1.79
CA ASN A 51 33.34 24.74 1.73
C ASN A 51 32.75 24.93 0.32
N GLN A 52 31.43 25.14 0.23
CA GLN A 52 30.84 26.30 -0.48
C GLN A 52 29.35 26.50 -0.13
N GLU A 53 29.02 27.75 0.21
CA GLU A 53 27.71 28.42 0.33
C GLU A 53 26.89 28.25 -0.99
N GLY A 54 25.57 28.30 -1.10
CA GLY A 54 24.47 28.95 -0.37
C GLY A 54 23.60 29.63 -1.44
N GLU A 55 22.30 29.33 -1.54
CA GLU A 55 21.28 30.20 -2.17
C GLU A 55 19.86 29.64 -1.91
N GLU A 56 19.07 30.38 -1.14
CA GLU A 56 17.61 30.33 -1.07
C GLU A 56 17.05 31.36 -2.05
N GLU A 57 15.98 31.06 -2.78
CA GLU A 57 14.90 32.02 -3.07
C GLU A 57 13.62 31.36 -3.62
N GLN A 58 12.51 32.05 -3.42
CA GLN A 58 11.10 31.61 -3.35
C GLN A 58 10.30 31.66 -4.68
N ALA A 59 9.03 31.20 -4.58
CA ALA A 59 7.80 31.63 -5.30
C ALA A 59 7.24 30.67 -6.36
N ASP A 60 5.96 30.63 -6.71
CA ASP A 60 4.64 30.74 -6.02
C ASP A 60 3.60 30.23 -7.06
N VAL A 61 2.44 29.76 -6.58
CA VAL A 61 1.12 29.52 -7.21
C VAL A 61 0.96 29.65 -8.75
N VAL A 62 0.34 28.64 -9.40
CA VAL A 62 -0.78 28.84 -10.37
C VAL A 62 -1.75 27.65 -10.36
N GLU A 63 -2.97 27.92 -9.89
CA GLU A 63 -4.22 27.19 -10.09
C GLU A 63 -4.88 27.68 -11.40
N GLN A 64 -5.32 26.80 -12.30
CA GLN A 64 -6.23 27.16 -13.39
C GLN A 64 -7.30 26.09 -13.65
N HIS A 65 -8.54 26.55 -13.55
CA HIS A 65 -9.82 25.91 -13.84
C HIS A 65 -10.23 25.97 -15.33
N MET A 66 -11.37 25.32 -15.63
CA MET A 66 -12.35 25.54 -16.73
C MET A 66 -12.21 24.58 -17.94
N GLU A 67 -13.25 24.03 -18.58
CA GLU A 67 -14.70 24.14 -18.44
C GLU A 67 -15.41 23.04 -19.25
N GLU A 68 -16.70 22.91 -18.98
CA GLU A 68 -17.73 21.99 -19.47
C GLU A 68 -18.09 22.20 -20.95
N GLY A 69 -18.50 21.12 -21.66
CA GLY A 69 -18.95 21.20 -23.04
C GLY A 69 -19.80 20.00 -23.46
N VAL A 70 -21.12 20.11 -23.26
CA VAL A 70 -22.17 19.17 -23.69
C VAL A 70 -22.53 19.38 -25.17
N LYS A 71 -22.71 18.29 -25.93
CA LYS A 71 -23.57 18.11 -27.14
C LYS A 71 -23.34 16.69 -27.66
N GLU A 72 -24.28 15.89 -28.15
CA GLU A 72 -25.74 15.90 -28.27
C GLU A 72 -26.09 14.45 -28.68
N VAL A 73 -27.08 13.84 -28.05
CA VAL A 73 -27.52 12.47 -28.33
C VAL A 73 -28.51 12.50 -29.50
N VAL A 74 -28.24 11.73 -30.57
CA VAL A 74 -29.24 11.43 -31.60
C VAL A 74 -29.46 9.92 -31.67
N GLN A 75 -30.66 9.52 -31.24
CA GLN A 75 -31.25 8.19 -31.46
C GLN A 75 -31.48 7.94 -32.95
N ALA A 76 -31.20 6.72 -33.41
CA ALA A 76 -31.83 6.14 -34.59
C ALA A 76 -32.26 4.69 -34.30
N VAL A 77 -33.45 4.39 -34.79
CA VAL A 77 -34.36 3.26 -34.55
C VAL A 77 -33.73 1.90 -34.93
N PRO A 78 -34.05 0.79 -34.22
CA PRO A 78 -33.61 -0.54 -34.60
C PRO A 78 -34.39 -1.04 -35.82
N VAL A 79 -33.68 -1.46 -36.87
CA VAL A 79 -34.27 -2.25 -37.96
C VAL A 79 -33.80 -3.68 -37.78
N ASP A 80 -34.75 -4.53 -37.43
CA ASP A 80 -34.62 -5.97 -37.38
C ASP A 80 -34.55 -6.51 -38.82
N MET A 81 -33.47 -7.21 -39.17
CA MET A 81 -33.41 -8.00 -40.40
C MET A 81 -32.81 -9.37 -40.09
N ASN A 82 -33.71 -10.34 -40.19
CA ASN A 82 -33.55 -11.76 -39.97
C ASN A 82 -32.43 -12.39 -40.80
N ASN A 83 -31.86 -13.47 -40.23
CA ASN A 83 -30.96 -14.44 -40.82
C ASN A 83 -31.17 -14.70 -42.32
N GLU A 84 -30.14 -14.42 -43.12
CA GLU A 84 -29.72 -15.28 -44.22
C GLU A 84 -28.18 -15.17 -44.34
N GLU A 85 -27.50 -16.30 -44.18
CA GLU A 85 -26.05 -16.43 -44.35
C GLU A 85 -25.66 -16.06 -45.78
N ILE A 86 -25.01 -14.90 -45.95
CA ILE A 86 -24.31 -14.56 -47.19
C ILE A 86 -22.81 -14.68 -46.90
N PRO A 87 -22.09 -15.67 -47.47
CA PRO A 87 -20.66 -15.79 -47.26
C PRO A 87 -19.96 -14.72 -48.10
N VAL A 88 -19.75 -13.55 -47.52
CA VAL A 88 -19.00 -12.49 -48.20
C VAL A 88 -17.51 -12.78 -48.06
N ILE A 89 -16.96 -13.50 -49.04
CA ILE A 89 -15.52 -13.55 -49.32
C ILE A 89 -15.11 -12.15 -49.82
N LEU A 90 -14.72 -11.27 -48.90
CA LEU A 90 -14.07 -9.98 -49.22
C LEU A 90 -12.56 -10.18 -49.35
N SER A 91 -12.12 -10.80 -50.44
CA SER A 91 -10.73 -10.68 -50.90
C SER A 91 -10.65 -9.59 -51.97
N SER A 92 -10.59 -8.33 -51.54
CA SER A 92 -10.34 -7.19 -52.42
C SER A 92 -8.83 -6.96 -52.56
N PRO A 93 -8.28 -6.75 -53.77
CA PRO A 93 -6.85 -6.49 -53.96
C PRO A 93 -6.37 -5.17 -53.33
N TYR A 94 -7.30 -4.30 -52.88
CA TYR A 94 -7.00 -3.03 -52.22
C TYR A 94 -7.01 -3.11 -50.68
N TYR A 95 -7.45 -4.24 -50.11
CA TYR A 95 -7.37 -4.53 -48.69
C TYR A 95 -6.78 -5.93 -48.54
N PRO A 96 -5.45 -6.07 -48.36
CA PRO A 96 -4.90 -7.38 -48.03
C PRO A 96 -5.62 -7.85 -46.78
N ASN A 97 -6.15 -9.07 -46.85
CA ASN A 97 -6.77 -9.78 -45.73
C ASN A 97 -5.98 -9.45 -44.46
N GLN A 98 -6.61 -8.79 -43.49
CA GLN A 98 -6.03 -8.69 -42.17
C GLN A 98 -6.06 -10.11 -41.61
N GLU A 99 -5.00 -10.89 -41.85
CA GLU A 99 -4.82 -12.15 -41.15
C GLU A 99 -4.97 -11.86 -39.66
N GLU A 100 -5.97 -12.45 -39.02
CA GLU A 100 -6.07 -12.42 -37.56
C GLU A 100 -4.77 -12.97 -37.00
N ILE A 101 -3.95 -12.06 -36.48
CA ILE A 101 -2.61 -12.39 -36.00
C ILE A 101 -2.76 -13.22 -34.73
N LYS A 102 -2.51 -14.52 -34.84
CA LYS A 102 -2.41 -15.42 -33.69
C LYS A 102 -1.06 -15.22 -33.01
N ILE A 103 -0.96 -14.21 -32.14
CA ILE A 103 0.17 -14.06 -31.21
C ILE A 103 -0.03 -15.10 -30.11
N LYS A 104 0.96 -15.99 -29.93
CA LYS A 104 0.94 -16.97 -28.85
C LYS A 104 1.58 -16.38 -27.60
N GLU A 105 1.29 -16.99 -26.45
CA GLU A 105 1.91 -16.56 -25.19
C GLU A 105 3.43 -16.71 -25.19
N GLU A 106 3.95 -17.71 -25.88
CA GLU A 106 5.39 -17.96 -26.09
C GLU A 106 6.10 -16.80 -26.83
N ASP A 107 5.36 -16.02 -27.63
CA ASP A 107 5.92 -14.90 -28.40
C ASP A 107 6.14 -13.65 -27.53
N LEU A 108 5.57 -13.60 -26.32
CA LEU A 108 5.54 -12.44 -25.43
C LEU A 108 6.85 -12.26 -24.64
N VAL A 109 7.97 -12.25 -25.37
CA VAL A 109 9.31 -12.10 -24.78
C VAL A 109 9.73 -10.62 -24.83
N PRO A 110 10.11 -10.03 -23.68
CA PRO A 110 10.74 -8.71 -23.62
C PRO A 110 12.00 -8.64 -24.49
N SER A 111 12.09 -7.64 -25.36
CA SER A 111 13.21 -7.50 -26.30
C SER A 111 13.80 -6.10 -26.32
N THR A 112 12.98 -5.06 -26.17
CA THR A 112 13.45 -3.66 -26.10
C THR A 112 14.02 -3.35 -24.71
N ASN A 113 14.73 -2.23 -24.59
CA ASN A 113 15.30 -1.83 -23.31
C ASN A 113 14.19 -1.51 -22.30
N GLU A 114 13.17 -0.78 -22.75
CA GLU A 114 11.98 -0.43 -21.97
C GLU A 114 11.23 -1.66 -21.47
N GLU A 115 11.00 -2.66 -22.34
CA GLU A 115 10.35 -3.91 -21.94
C GLU A 115 11.15 -4.71 -20.92
N LYS A 116 12.48 -4.78 -21.09
CA LYS A 116 13.38 -5.48 -20.17
C LYS A 116 13.44 -4.78 -18.82
N GLU A 117 13.42 -3.46 -18.80
CA GLU A 117 13.42 -2.67 -17.58
C GLU A 117 12.10 -2.85 -16.81
N ALA A 118 10.96 -2.74 -17.51
CA ALA A 118 9.65 -3.01 -16.95
C ALA A 118 9.56 -4.45 -16.39
N GLN A 119 10.01 -5.44 -17.16
CA GLN A 119 10.04 -6.85 -16.72
C GLN A 119 10.86 -7.02 -15.44
N LYS A 120 12.05 -6.43 -15.38
CA LYS A 120 12.93 -6.50 -14.22
C LYS A 120 12.28 -5.90 -12.96
N GLU A 121 11.59 -4.77 -13.10
CA GLU A 121 10.91 -4.14 -11.97
C GLU A 121 9.66 -4.94 -11.54
N ILE A 122 8.91 -5.51 -12.50
CA ILE A 122 7.81 -6.43 -12.21
C ILE A 122 8.32 -7.69 -11.48
N GLU A 123 9.43 -8.28 -11.89
CA GLU A 123 10.03 -9.44 -11.19
C GLU A 123 10.54 -9.10 -9.80
N LYS A 124 10.99 -7.85 -9.60
CA LYS A 124 11.33 -7.34 -8.26
C LYS A 124 10.06 -7.22 -7.42
N ALA A 125 9.00 -6.60 -7.95
CA ALA A 125 7.70 -6.55 -7.28
C ALA A 125 7.20 -7.95 -6.95
N GLU A 126 7.20 -8.88 -7.91
CA GLU A 126 6.73 -10.24 -7.72
C GLU A 126 7.45 -10.99 -6.60
N ARG A 127 8.77 -10.84 -6.48
CA ARG A 127 9.53 -11.40 -5.35
C ARG A 127 9.05 -10.84 -4.03
N VAL A 128 8.95 -9.51 -3.92
CA VAL A 128 8.46 -8.85 -2.71
C VAL A 128 7.03 -9.31 -2.41
N PHE A 129 6.12 -9.31 -3.38
CA PHE A 129 4.73 -9.71 -3.22
C PHE A 129 4.60 -11.19 -2.82
N LYS A 130 5.42 -12.11 -3.34
CA LYS A 130 5.40 -13.54 -2.95
C LYS A 130 6.01 -13.79 -1.57
N ASP A 131 7.08 -13.08 -1.24
CA ASP A 131 7.79 -13.22 0.03
C ASP A 131 7.08 -12.45 1.17
N SER A 132 6.16 -11.57 0.80
CA SER A 132 5.30 -10.78 1.68
C SER A 132 4.21 -11.63 2.33
N GLU A 133 4.26 -11.76 3.66
CA GLU A 133 3.08 -12.22 4.43
C GLU A 133 1.89 -11.26 4.29
N PHE A 134 2.14 -9.99 4.02
CA PHE A 134 1.12 -8.95 3.84
C PHE A 134 0.25 -9.16 2.61
N VAL A 135 0.83 -9.61 1.51
CA VAL A 135 0.11 -9.89 0.26
C VAL A 135 -0.58 -11.26 0.32
N LYS A 136 -0.10 -12.15 1.19
CA LYS A 136 -0.77 -13.41 1.50
C LYS A 136 -2.01 -13.22 2.37
N LEU A 137 -2.24 -12.01 2.91
CA LEU A 137 -3.47 -11.69 3.61
C LEU A 137 -4.64 -11.82 2.65
N THR A 138 -5.48 -12.83 2.87
CA THR A 138 -6.74 -12.96 2.12
C THR A 138 -7.68 -11.81 2.48
N GLU A 139 -8.68 -11.55 1.64
CA GLU A 139 -9.73 -10.57 1.96
C GLU A 139 -10.37 -10.83 3.35
N GLU A 140 -10.50 -12.11 3.72
CA GLU A 140 -11.01 -12.52 5.03
C GLU A 140 -10.06 -12.15 6.17
N GLN A 141 -8.74 -12.30 5.99
CA GLN A 141 -7.75 -11.88 6.99
C GLN A 141 -7.67 -10.36 7.11
N LEU A 142 -7.81 -9.61 6.00
CA LEU A 142 -7.87 -8.15 6.03
C LEU A 142 -9.12 -7.66 6.77
N ARG A 143 -10.29 -8.28 6.51
CA ARG A 143 -11.52 -8.04 7.27
C ARG A 143 -11.38 -8.40 8.74
N GLY A 144 -10.73 -9.52 9.04
CA GLY A 144 -10.40 -9.95 10.39
C GLY A 144 -9.58 -8.89 11.12
N LEU A 145 -8.50 -8.41 10.49
CA LEU A 145 -7.65 -7.38 11.05
C LEU A 145 -8.43 -6.09 11.35
N LYS A 146 -9.23 -5.61 10.39
CA LYS A 146 -10.10 -4.44 10.60
C LYS A 146 -11.04 -4.64 11.78
N SER A 147 -11.69 -5.81 11.87
CA SER A 147 -12.60 -6.13 12.96
C SER A 147 -11.91 -6.20 14.33
N GLU A 148 -10.66 -6.69 14.40
CA GLU A 148 -9.89 -6.69 15.65
C GLU A 148 -9.64 -5.27 16.16
N TYR A 149 -9.33 -4.34 15.27
CA TYR A 149 -9.08 -2.95 15.63
C TYR A 149 -10.35 -2.21 16.05
N GLU A 150 -11.48 -2.47 15.40
CA GLU A 150 -12.80 -1.95 15.80
C GLU A 150 -13.23 -2.51 17.18
N GLN A 151 -12.92 -3.78 17.47
CA GLN A 151 -13.15 -4.39 18.78
C GLN A 151 -12.26 -3.77 19.86
N LEU A 152 -11.00 -3.48 19.55
CA LEU A 152 -10.09 -2.81 20.47
C LEU A 152 -10.57 -1.38 20.78
N GLU A 153 -11.00 -0.63 19.77
CA GLU A 153 -11.63 0.68 19.93
C GLU A 153 -12.86 0.60 20.86
N SER A 154 -13.75 -0.35 20.58
CA SER A 154 -14.96 -0.56 21.39
C SER A 154 -14.60 -0.89 22.84
N SER A 155 -13.60 -1.75 23.05
CA SER A 155 -13.10 -2.12 24.38
C SER A 155 -12.50 -0.93 25.12
N PHE A 156 -11.76 -0.08 24.43
CA PHE A 156 -11.19 1.13 24.98
C PHE A 156 -12.27 2.10 25.47
N TYR A 157 -13.26 2.40 24.63
CA TYR A 157 -14.33 3.32 24.99
C TYR A 157 -15.28 2.76 26.04
N SER A 158 -15.53 1.45 26.02
CA SER A 158 -16.25 0.74 27.08
C SER A 158 -15.54 0.91 28.43
N THR A 159 -14.23 0.64 28.48
CA THR A 159 -13.42 0.80 29.70
C THR A 159 -13.43 2.26 30.20
N LEU A 160 -13.24 3.23 29.29
CA LEU A 160 -13.33 4.66 29.64
C LEU A 160 -14.71 5.04 30.21
N SER A 161 -15.78 4.46 29.67
CA SER A 161 -17.15 4.68 30.16
C SER A 161 -17.34 4.13 31.59
N GLU A 162 -16.79 2.96 31.89
CA GLU A 162 -16.84 2.38 33.24
C GLU A 162 -16.15 3.28 34.28
N PHE A 163 -14.96 3.81 33.96
CA PHE A 163 -14.30 4.79 34.83
C PHE A 163 -15.14 6.06 35.03
N ARG A 164 -15.77 6.58 33.97
CA ARG A 164 -16.68 7.75 34.06
C ARG A 164 -17.85 7.48 35.00
N ASN A 165 -18.47 6.31 34.89
CA ASN A 165 -19.60 5.92 35.72
C ASN A 165 -19.21 5.72 37.19
N LYS A 166 -18.02 5.14 37.45
CA LYS A 166 -17.52 4.94 38.82
C LYS A 166 -17.19 6.24 39.57
N ILE A 167 -16.89 7.34 38.89
CA ILE A 167 -16.67 8.64 39.56
C ILE A 167 -17.92 9.11 40.32
N GLY A 168 -19.10 8.82 39.78
CA GLY A 168 -20.38 9.17 40.41
C GLY A 168 -20.78 8.26 41.57
N SER A 169 -20.23 7.06 41.66
CA SER A 169 -20.68 6.03 42.62
C SER A 169 -19.89 6.00 43.94
N TYR A 170 -18.70 6.60 44.02
CA TYR A 170 -17.91 6.62 45.26
C TYR A 170 -18.34 7.75 46.22
N PRO A 171 -18.62 7.44 47.50
CA PRO A 171 -18.84 8.44 48.55
C PRO A 171 -17.67 9.43 48.63
N ARG A 172 -17.95 10.68 48.99
CA ARG A 172 -16.97 11.79 49.02
C ARG A 172 -15.79 11.53 49.95
N ASP A 173 -16.00 10.61 50.88
CA ASP A 173 -15.19 10.17 52.00
C ASP A 173 -14.12 9.14 51.59
N ASN A 174 -14.26 8.48 50.43
CA ASN A 174 -13.25 7.53 49.92
C ASN A 174 -12.26 8.21 48.95
N ARG A 175 -11.50 9.17 49.48
CA ARG A 175 -10.62 10.07 48.71
C ARG A 175 -9.59 9.34 47.84
N ARG A 176 -9.04 8.22 48.32
CA ARG A 176 -8.00 7.44 47.61
C ARG A 176 -8.57 6.75 46.36
N LYS A 177 -9.65 5.97 46.51
CA LYS A 177 -10.33 5.31 45.37
C LYS A 177 -10.77 6.34 44.33
N ARG A 178 -11.30 7.49 44.76
CA ARG A 178 -11.72 8.58 43.86
C ARG A 178 -10.56 9.22 43.09
N GLN A 179 -9.41 9.43 43.74
CA GLN A 179 -8.20 9.94 43.08
C GLN A 179 -7.68 8.96 42.03
N GLU A 180 -7.68 7.66 42.34
CA GLU A 180 -7.21 6.61 41.43
C GLU A 180 -8.08 6.49 40.18
N VAL A 181 -9.42 6.50 40.34
CA VAL A 181 -10.38 6.53 39.22
C VAL A 181 -10.19 7.79 38.35
N THR A 182 -10.01 8.95 38.99
CA THR A 182 -9.82 10.22 38.25
C THR A 182 -8.49 10.24 37.48
N ARG A 183 -7.43 9.64 38.05
CA ARG A 183 -6.13 9.52 37.38
C ARG A 183 -6.24 8.67 36.12
N PHE A 184 -6.77 7.45 36.23
CA PHE A 184 -6.93 6.55 35.07
C PHE A 184 -7.91 7.08 34.02
N GLN A 185 -8.98 7.75 34.44
CA GLN A 185 -9.88 8.40 33.50
C GLN A 185 -9.15 9.48 32.68
N ARG A 186 -8.27 10.27 33.30
CA ARG A 186 -7.47 11.27 32.58
C ARG A 186 -6.50 10.60 31.62
N GLU A 187 -5.79 9.58 32.08
CA GLU A 187 -4.84 8.84 31.26
C GLU A 187 -5.49 8.18 30.04
N LEU A 188 -6.65 7.53 30.20
CA LEU A 188 -7.44 7.02 29.09
C LEU A 188 -7.91 8.15 28.17
N ASN A 189 -8.37 9.29 28.69
CA ASN A 189 -8.77 10.41 27.84
C ASN A 189 -7.58 10.97 27.03
N ASP A 190 -6.40 11.08 27.62
CA ASP A 190 -5.18 11.58 26.95
C ASP A 190 -4.73 10.63 25.83
N ARG A 191 -5.09 9.34 25.92
CA ARG A 191 -4.75 8.30 24.95
C ARG A 191 -5.82 8.06 23.87
N ARG A 192 -6.93 8.80 23.87
CA ARG A 192 -7.97 8.71 22.83
C ARG A 192 -7.42 8.89 21.42
N PHE A 193 -6.52 9.87 21.25
CA PHE A 193 -5.90 10.13 19.95
C PHE A 193 -5.09 8.94 19.43
N ASN A 194 -4.55 8.10 20.31
CA ASN A 194 -3.84 6.89 19.88
C ASN A 194 -4.81 5.88 19.23
N VAL A 195 -6.05 5.78 19.71
CA VAL A 195 -7.07 4.89 19.15
C VAL A 195 -7.52 5.40 17.78
N GLU A 196 -7.78 6.70 17.65
CA GLU A 196 -8.12 7.31 16.35
C GLU A 196 -6.97 7.14 15.34
N ARG A 197 -5.74 7.41 15.76
CA ARG A 197 -4.54 7.21 14.93
C ARG A 197 -4.40 5.74 14.52
N LEU A 198 -4.70 4.80 15.41
CA LEU A 198 -4.65 3.37 15.11
C LEU A 198 -5.57 3.02 13.94
N ILE A 199 -6.83 3.40 14.02
CA ILE A 199 -7.84 3.10 13.00
C ILE A 199 -7.44 3.72 11.66
N ILE A 200 -7.01 4.98 11.67
CA ILE A 200 -6.58 5.67 10.45
C ILE A 200 -5.38 4.97 9.80
N GLN A 201 -4.40 4.54 10.58
CA GLN A 201 -3.23 3.83 10.05
C GLN A 201 -3.60 2.46 9.49
N VAL A 202 -4.54 1.76 10.13
CA VAL A 202 -5.05 0.47 9.67
C VAL A 202 -5.80 0.63 8.35
N ASP A 203 -6.81 1.49 8.32
CA ASP A 203 -7.63 1.70 7.12
C ASP A 203 -6.77 2.16 5.94
N SER A 204 -5.94 3.20 6.16
CA SER A 204 -5.07 3.70 5.10
C SER A 204 -4.03 2.66 4.67
N GLY A 205 -3.49 1.87 5.60
CA GLY A 205 -2.54 0.81 5.27
C GLY A 205 -3.16 -0.30 4.44
N LEU A 206 -4.41 -0.68 4.74
CA LEU A 206 -5.17 -1.68 3.98
C LEU A 206 -5.53 -1.18 2.57
N ASP A 207 -5.96 0.07 2.44
CA ASP A 207 -6.29 0.68 1.14
C ASP A 207 -5.06 0.78 0.22
N GLU A 208 -3.90 1.14 0.79
CA GLU A 208 -2.63 1.19 0.06
C GLU A 208 -2.15 -0.21 -0.35
N LEU A 209 -2.40 -1.22 0.47
CA LEU A 209 -2.10 -2.61 0.12
C LEU A 209 -2.93 -3.07 -1.09
N GLY A 210 -4.24 -2.79 -1.09
CA GLY A 210 -5.11 -3.09 -2.22
C GLY A 210 -4.70 -2.33 -3.49
N SER A 211 -4.29 -1.06 -3.33
CA SER A 211 -3.75 -0.26 -4.43
C SER A 211 -2.46 -0.85 -4.99
N ALA A 212 -1.57 -1.35 -4.12
CA ALA A 212 -0.32 -1.99 -4.52
C ALA A 212 -0.58 -3.22 -5.39
N GLU A 213 -1.51 -4.09 -4.98
CA GLU A 213 -1.91 -5.26 -5.76
C GLU A 213 -2.50 -4.88 -7.12
N LEU A 214 -3.38 -3.88 -7.15
CA LEU A 214 -3.98 -3.40 -8.39
C LEU A 214 -2.92 -2.91 -9.37
N PHE A 215 -1.98 -2.08 -8.91
CA PHE A 215 -0.88 -1.60 -9.75
C PHE A 215 0.03 -2.73 -10.23
N PHE A 216 0.32 -3.72 -9.39
CA PHE A 216 1.15 -4.86 -9.76
C PHE A 216 0.50 -5.70 -10.87
N ASN A 217 -0.80 -6.00 -10.74
CA ASN A 217 -1.55 -6.73 -11.76
C ASN A 217 -1.66 -5.91 -13.06
N LYS A 218 -1.88 -4.60 -12.94
CA LYS A 218 -1.92 -3.69 -14.08
C LYS A 218 -0.60 -3.66 -14.85
N ALA A 219 0.53 -3.55 -14.14
CA ALA A 219 1.86 -3.55 -14.73
C ALA A 219 2.13 -4.79 -15.59
N LYS A 220 1.73 -5.98 -15.11
CA LYS A 220 1.83 -7.24 -15.87
C LYS A 220 1.00 -7.20 -17.16
N GLY A 221 -0.26 -6.74 -17.06
CA GLY A 221 -1.15 -6.60 -18.21
C GLY A 221 -0.61 -5.61 -19.24
N THR A 222 -0.18 -4.44 -18.79
CA THR A 222 0.36 -3.36 -19.63
C THR A 222 1.67 -3.77 -20.30
N LEU A 223 2.56 -4.51 -19.63
CA LEU A 223 3.76 -5.04 -20.30
C LEU A 223 3.41 -6.03 -21.42
N LYS A 224 2.45 -6.94 -21.16
CA LYS A 224 1.94 -7.89 -22.16
C LYS A 224 1.32 -7.15 -23.35
N GLU A 225 0.57 -6.08 -23.10
CA GLU A 225 0.03 -5.19 -24.14
C GLU A 225 1.14 -4.53 -24.97
N GLY A 226 2.15 -3.94 -24.33
CA GLY A 226 3.27 -3.28 -24.99
C GLY A 226 4.03 -4.23 -25.93
N ILE A 227 4.33 -5.44 -25.45
CA ILE A 227 4.99 -6.48 -26.25
C ILE A 227 4.09 -6.89 -27.44
N THR A 228 2.79 -7.06 -27.20
CA THR A 228 1.82 -7.41 -28.25
C THR A 228 1.76 -6.34 -29.34
N GLU A 229 1.68 -5.06 -28.96
CA GLU A 229 1.68 -3.96 -29.93
C GLU A 229 3.01 -3.85 -30.68
N ARG A 230 4.16 -4.09 -30.03
CA ARG A 230 5.44 -4.17 -30.73
C ARG A 230 5.42 -5.27 -31.79
N LEU A 231 4.95 -6.47 -31.46
CA LEU A 231 4.88 -7.60 -32.38
C LEU A 231 3.94 -7.31 -33.57
N ARG A 232 2.80 -6.65 -33.32
CA ARG A 232 1.89 -6.17 -34.37
C ARG A 232 2.57 -5.12 -35.25
N ASN A 233 3.26 -4.15 -34.66
CA ASN A 233 3.92 -3.06 -35.38
C ASN A 233 5.12 -3.50 -36.23
N LYS A 234 5.77 -4.62 -35.90
CA LYS A 234 6.82 -5.24 -36.75
C LYS A 234 6.27 -5.74 -38.08
N ARG A 235 4.99 -6.12 -38.14
CA ARG A 235 4.34 -6.65 -39.35
C ARG A 235 3.48 -5.62 -40.09
N ARG A 236 3.34 -4.40 -39.53
CA ARG A 236 2.64 -3.27 -40.14
C ARG A 236 3.60 -2.38 -40.91
N ASN A 237 3.12 -1.78 -42.00
CA ASN A 237 3.85 -0.71 -42.69
C ASN A 237 4.09 0.46 -41.72
N TYR A 238 5.18 1.20 -41.93
CA TYR A 238 5.57 2.33 -41.07
C TYR A 238 4.41 3.31 -40.83
N TRP A 239 3.62 3.60 -41.87
CA TRP A 239 2.46 4.50 -41.86
C TRP A 239 1.21 3.94 -41.17
N SER A 240 1.17 2.64 -40.86
CA SER A 240 0.03 2.00 -40.17
C SER A 240 0.33 1.61 -38.72
N ARG A 241 1.49 2.01 -38.18
CA ARG A 241 1.78 1.93 -36.74
C ARG A 241 0.90 2.93 -36.00
N LYS A 242 0.01 2.42 -35.14
CA LYS A 242 -0.98 3.25 -34.43
C LYS A 242 -0.56 3.64 -33.01
N VAL A 243 0.23 2.81 -32.35
CA VAL A 243 0.52 2.94 -30.92
C VAL A 243 2.01 2.71 -30.67
N ASP A 244 2.60 3.55 -29.83
CA ASP A 244 3.99 3.44 -29.41
C ASP A 244 4.13 2.37 -28.30
N SER A 245 4.71 1.23 -28.67
CA SER A 245 4.92 0.11 -27.75
C SER A 245 5.91 0.43 -26.63
N ASP A 246 6.89 1.30 -26.87
CA ASP A 246 7.90 1.66 -25.87
C ASP A 246 7.28 2.59 -24.82
N LEU A 247 6.33 3.45 -25.23
CA LEU A 247 5.53 4.24 -24.30
C LEU A 247 4.68 3.35 -23.36
N ILE A 248 4.08 2.28 -23.89
CA ILE A 248 3.33 1.30 -23.09
C ILE A 248 4.27 0.56 -22.13
N ALA A 249 5.46 0.14 -22.58
CA ALA A 249 6.43 -0.51 -21.71
C ALA A 249 6.89 0.40 -20.56
N ARG A 250 7.11 1.70 -20.83
CA ARG A 250 7.40 2.70 -19.77
C ARG A 250 6.23 2.90 -18.81
N GLN A 251 5.00 2.75 -19.28
CA GLN A 251 3.81 2.78 -18.41
C GLN A 251 3.79 1.57 -17.47
N ALA A 252 4.08 0.37 -17.98
CA ALA A 252 4.18 -0.84 -17.15
C ALA A 252 5.27 -0.71 -16.07
N LEU A 253 6.41 -0.10 -16.41
CA LEU A 253 7.46 0.21 -15.43
C LEU A 253 6.96 1.10 -14.30
N ARG A 254 6.32 2.25 -14.63
CA ARG A 254 5.76 3.17 -13.63
C ARG A 254 4.73 2.49 -12.73
N GLU A 255 3.90 1.63 -13.29
CA GLU A 255 2.91 0.88 -12.53
C GLU A 255 3.56 -0.12 -11.57
N ALA A 256 4.65 -0.81 -11.97
CA ALA A 256 5.41 -1.67 -11.09
C ALA A 256 6.11 -0.89 -9.95
N GLU A 257 6.65 0.29 -10.24
CA GLU A 257 7.24 1.19 -9.24
C GLU A 257 6.18 1.68 -8.25
N ASN A 258 5.00 2.07 -8.73
CA ASN A 258 3.88 2.47 -7.89
C ASN A 258 3.42 1.32 -6.99
N ALA A 259 3.35 0.09 -7.51
CA ALA A 259 3.00 -1.08 -6.71
C ALA A 259 3.95 -1.25 -5.53
N LEU A 260 5.26 -1.15 -5.76
CA LEU A 260 6.27 -1.24 -4.72
C LEU A 260 6.19 -0.09 -3.70
N SER A 261 5.99 1.14 -4.18
CA SER A 261 5.86 2.31 -3.31
C SER A 261 4.65 2.22 -2.38
N GLN A 262 3.51 1.76 -2.91
CA GLN A 262 2.28 1.58 -2.13
C GLN A 262 2.44 0.47 -1.10
N LEU A 263 3.08 -0.64 -1.49
CA LEU A 263 3.37 -1.74 -0.57
C LEU A 263 4.31 -1.31 0.57
N GLU A 264 5.32 -0.48 0.29
CA GLU A 264 6.22 0.07 1.31
C GLU A 264 5.47 0.96 2.30
N SER A 265 4.66 1.90 1.79
CA SER A 265 3.84 2.79 2.62
C SER A 265 2.87 2.01 3.51
N SER A 266 2.11 1.09 2.90
CA SER A 266 1.18 0.20 3.61
C SER A 266 1.87 -0.56 4.75
N SER A 267 3.03 -1.14 4.46
CA SER A 267 3.81 -1.91 5.44
C SER A 267 4.19 -1.04 6.64
N ILE A 268 4.67 0.18 6.41
CA ILE A 268 5.05 1.11 7.48
C ILE A 268 3.83 1.45 8.35
N LYS A 269 2.70 1.80 7.74
CA LYS A 269 1.48 2.19 8.47
C LYS A 269 0.94 1.06 9.34
N LEU A 270 0.92 -0.17 8.80
CA LEU A 270 0.44 -1.32 9.54
C LEU A 270 1.42 -1.75 10.65
N ILE A 271 2.74 -1.58 10.48
CA ILE A 271 3.71 -1.74 11.58
C ILE A 271 3.42 -0.74 12.70
N GLU A 272 3.24 0.54 12.35
CA GLU A 272 2.92 1.59 13.33
C GLU A 272 1.62 1.26 14.08
N ALA A 273 0.59 0.85 13.35
CA ALA A 273 -0.68 0.40 13.91
C ALA A 273 -0.48 -0.74 14.92
N MET A 274 0.29 -1.77 14.57
CA MET A 274 0.58 -2.88 15.50
C MET A 274 1.30 -2.41 16.77
N GLY A 275 2.19 -1.42 16.66
CA GLY A 275 2.84 -0.81 17.83
C GLY A 275 1.82 -0.11 18.74
N ILE A 276 0.98 0.75 18.16
CA ILE A 276 -0.06 1.49 18.88
C ILE A 276 -1.09 0.53 19.51
N LYS A 277 -1.45 -0.56 18.81
CA LYS A 277 -2.33 -1.63 19.30
C LYS A 277 -1.88 -2.12 20.67
N LYS A 278 -0.62 -2.53 20.78
CA LYS A 278 -0.04 -3.09 22.00
C LYS A 278 -0.06 -2.10 23.16
N GLU A 279 0.19 -0.82 22.88
CA GLU A 279 0.10 0.23 23.90
C GLU A 279 -1.33 0.39 24.43
N ILE A 280 -2.34 0.34 23.55
CA ILE A 280 -3.75 0.45 23.94
C ILE A 280 -4.21 -0.81 24.70
N GLU A 281 -3.82 -2.00 24.25
CA GLU A 281 -4.14 -3.26 24.94
C GLU A 281 -3.57 -3.27 26.36
N ALA A 282 -2.30 -2.90 26.54
CA ALA A 282 -1.68 -2.81 27.85
C ALA A 282 -2.41 -1.81 28.77
N LEU A 283 -2.81 -0.66 28.23
CA LEU A 283 -3.55 0.35 28.97
C LEU A 283 -4.95 -0.14 29.38
N ILE A 284 -5.66 -0.85 28.51
CA ILE A 284 -6.97 -1.44 28.82
C ILE A 284 -6.83 -2.49 29.93
N GLU A 285 -5.84 -3.37 29.86
CA GLU A 285 -5.61 -4.40 30.87
C GLU A 285 -5.25 -3.80 32.24
N GLU A 286 -4.39 -2.78 32.28
CA GLU A 286 -4.09 -2.06 33.52
C GLU A 286 -5.36 -1.40 34.10
N ALA A 287 -6.14 -0.74 33.23
CA ALA A 287 -7.39 -0.09 33.60
C ALA A 287 -8.41 -1.09 34.16
N ARG A 288 -8.56 -2.27 33.54
CA ARG A 288 -9.43 -3.35 34.04
C ARG A 288 -8.98 -3.88 35.40
N SER A 289 -7.68 -4.12 35.58
CA SER A 289 -7.15 -4.57 36.88
C SER A 289 -7.45 -3.57 38.00
N VAL A 290 -7.37 -2.27 37.71
CA VAL A 290 -7.71 -1.21 38.67
C VAL A 290 -9.21 -1.22 38.98
N LEU A 291 -10.06 -1.39 37.96
CA LEU A 291 -11.52 -1.48 38.17
C LEU A 291 -11.90 -2.66 39.07
N GLU A 292 -11.28 -3.83 38.89
CA GLU A 292 -11.49 -5.01 39.73
C GLU A 292 -11.04 -4.78 41.19
N ASN A 293 -9.86 -4.18 41.39
CA ASN A 293 -9.36 -3.86 42.73
C ASN A 293 -10.23 -2.83 43.45
N LEU A 294 -10.89 -1.95 42.71
CA LEU A 294 -11.79 -0.95 43.24
C LEU A 294 -13.15 -1.52 43.70
N GLU A 295 -13.56 -2.67 43.14
CA GLU A 295 -14.76 -3.43 43.50
C GLU A 295 -14.59 -4.31 44.75
N ARG A 296 -13.34 -4.65 45.10
CA ARG A 296 -12.98 -5.29 46.38
C ARG A 296 -12.91 -4.27 47.53
#